data_AF-A0A8S3DK28-F1
#
_entry.id   AF-A0A8S3DK28-F1
#
_cell.length_a   1.000
_cell.length_b   1.000
_cell.length_c   1.000
_cell.angle_alpha   90.00
_cell.angle_beta   90.00
_cell.angle_gamma   90.00
#
_symmetry.space_group_name_H-M   'P 1'
#
loop_
_entity.id
_entity.type
_entity.pdbx_description
1 polymer ?
#
loop_
_entity_poly.entity_id
_entity_poly.type
_entity_poly.pdbx_seq_one_letter_code
_entity_poly.pdbx_strand_id
1 'polypeptide(L)'
;MFFTLSLYCLLKAHKTGYHIRPIISTIRTYQYQLANYLVKAIRDARPQAESYIKDSCELLLTNKKKLTTSLYHKPTHTGLYMLWNSSQNRRYKLGLIKTLIARIYRICSRTEMITQQLNLLRVTCSKK
;
A
#
# COMPACT_ATOMS: atom_id res chain seq x y z
N MET A 1 13.57 -27.78 -22.42
CA MET A 1 13.50 -26.76 -21.35
C MET A 1 12.16 -26.93 -20.66
N PHE A 2 12.14 -27.44 -19.44
CA PHE A 2 10.90 -27.88 -18.76
C PHE A 2 10.05 -26.68 -18.32
N PHE A 3 8.87 -26.54 -18.93
CA PHE A 3 7.84 -25.58 -18.55
C PHE A 3 7.02 -26.13 -17.37
N THR A 4 7.59 -26.16 -16.17
CA THR A 4 6.90 -26.71 -14.99
C THR A 4 6.07 -25.64 -14.29
N LEU A 5 4.77 -25.92 -14.15
CA LEU A 5 3.89 -25.22 -13.23
C LEU A 5 4.40 -25.45 -11.79
N SER A 6 4.61 -24.40 -11.01
CA SER A 6 5.04 -24.55 -9.61
C SER A 6 3.84 -24.35 -8.69
N LEU A 7 3.47 -25.38 -7.93
CA LEU A 7 2.43 -25.31 -6.91
C LEU A 7 3.08 -25.01 -5.56
N TYR A 8 2.65 -23.95 -4.88
CA TYR A 8 3.07 -23.66 -3.52
C TYR A 8 1.91 -23.17 -2.66
N CYS A 9 2.11 -23.23 -1.35
CA CYS A 9 1.04 -23.09 -0.38
C CYS A 9 1.41 -22.02 0.65
N LEU A 10 0.57 -20.99 0.82
CA LEU A 10 0.74 -20.00 1.88
C LEU A 10 -0.10 -20.39 3.11
N LEU A 11 0.54 -20.53 4.26
CA LEU A 11 -0.17 -20.81 5.51
C LEU A 11 -1.05 -19.63 5.91
N LYS A 12 -2.28 -19.93 6.34
CA LYS A 12 -3.21 -18.96 6.94
C LYS A 12 -3.40 -19.29 8.41
N ALA A 13 -2.62 -18.63 9.26
CA ALA A 13 -2.70 -18.82 10.71
C ALA A 13 -4.03 -18.35 11.35
N HIS A 14 -4.81 -17.51 10.65
CA HIS A 14 -5.95 -16.78 11.23
C HIS A 14 -7.33 -17.31 10.77
N LYS A 15 -7.42 -18.41 10.01
CA LYS A 15 -8.72 -18.95 9.57
C LYS A 15 -8.90 -20.39 10.00
N THR A 16 -9.82 -20.63 10.92
CA THR A 16 -10.23 -21.97 11.34
C THR A 16 -10.74 -22.77 10.14
N GLY A 17 -10.24 -23.98 9.96
CA GLY A 17 -10.61 -24.89 8.85
C GLY A 17 -9.92 -24.63 7.49
N TYR A 18 -9.17 -23.55 7.32
CA TYR A 18 -8.45 -23.24 6.06
C TYR A 18 -6.98 -22.97 6.32
N HIS A 19 -6.23 -24.03 6.61
CA HIS A 19 -4.82 -23.94 7.00
C HIS A 19 -3.92 -23.37 5.91
N ILE A 20 -4.29 -23.55 4.63
CA ILE A 20 -3.44 -23.25 3.49
C ILE A 20 -4.22 -22.51 2.40
N ARG A 21 -3.57 -21.53 1.77
CA ARG A 21 -3.96 -20.95 0.49
C ARG A 21 -3.07 -21.56 -0.60
N PRO A 22 -3.56 -22.54 -1.37
CA PRO A 22 -2.80 -23.08 -2.50
C PRO A 22 -2.72 -22.01 -3.60
N ILE A 23 -1.54 -21.90 -4.21
CA ILE A 23 -1.22 -20.97 -5.29
C ILE A 23 -0.54 -21.74 -6.40
N ILE A 24 -1.05 -21.56 -7.61
CA ILE A 24 -0.46 -22.09 -8.83
C ILE A 24 0.37 -20.96 -9.46
N SER A 25 1.68 -21.15 -9.54
CA SER A 25 2.58 -20.27 -10.25
C SER A 25 2.66 -20.67 -11.71
N THR A 26 2.18 -19.78 -12.58
CA THR A 26 2.35 -19.87 -14.04
C THR A 26 3.59 -19.11 -14.53
N ILE A 27 4.44 -18.64 -13.62
CA ILE A 27 5.63 -17.85 -13.99
C ILE A 27 6.56 -18.75 -14.81
N ARG A 28 6.95 -18.26 -16.00
CA ARG A 28 7.73 -18.98 -17.03
C ARG A 28 6.99 -20.08 -17.80
N THR A 29 5.67 -20.21 -17.67
CA THR A 29 4.90 -21.10 -18.58
C THR A 29 4.57 -20.39 -19.90
N TYR A 30 4.20 -21.17 -20.94
CA TYR A 30 3.75 -20.61 -22.22
C TYR A 30 2.55 -19.66 -22.03
N GLN A 31 1.67 -19.98 -21.07
CA GLN A 31 0.49 -19.18 -20.74
C GLN A 31 0.88 -17.78 -20.29
N TYR A 32 1.97 -17.64 -19.53
CA TYR A 32 2.48 -16.33 -19.10
C TYR A 32 3.01 -15.50 -20.28
N GLN A 33 3.73 -16.13 -21.22
CA GLN A 33 4.21 -15.45 -22.43
C GLN A 33 3.04 -15.00 -23.33
N LEU A 34 2.06 -15.88 -23.55
CA LEU A 34 0.84 -15.57 -24.30
C LEU A 34 0.05 -14.43 -23.64
N ALA A 35 -0.13 -14.48 -22.32
CA ALA A 35 -0.82 -13.42 -21.58
C ALA A 35 -0.11 -12.06 -21.73
N ASN A 36 1.22 -12.01 -21.63
CA ASN A 36 1.98 -10.78 -21.84
C ASN A 36 1.85 -10.24 -23.28
N TYR A 37 1.87 -11.12 -24.28
CA TYR A 37 1.64 -10.75 -25.66
C TYR A 37 0.24 -10.14 -25.85
N LEU A 38 -0.80 -10.80 -25.33
CA LEU A 38 -2.18 -10.32 -25.40
C LEU A 38 -2.38 -8.99 -24.66
N VAL A 39 -1.79 -8.83 -23.46
CA VAL A 39 -1.85 -7.56 -22.72
C VAL A 39 -1.25 -6.43 -23.55
N LYS A 40 -0.13 -6.68 -24.26
CA LYS A 40 0.47 -5.68 -25.14
C LYS A 40 -0.44 -5.34 -26.33
N ALA A 41 -0.96 -6.36 -27.03
CA ALA A 41 -1.87 -6.17 -28.16
C ALA A 41 -3.16 -5.41 -27.76
N ILE A 42 -3.75 -5.77 -26.61
CA ILE A 42 -4.94 -5.09 -26.08
C ILE A 42 -4.62 -3.65 -25.67
N ARG A 43 -3.43 -3.40 -25.10
CA ARG A 43 -3.02 -2.05 -24.71
C ARG A 43 -2.87 -1.14 -25.93
N ASP A 44 -2.33 -1.66 -27.02
CA ASP A 44 -2.12 -0.92 -28.26
C ASP A 44 -3.44 -0.74 -29.05
N ALA A 45 -4.38 -1.69 -28.92
CA ALA A 45 -5.69 -1.64 -29.57
C ALA A 45 -6.73 -0.77 -28.82
N ARG A 46 -6.51 -0.48 -27.53
CA ARG A 46 -7.44 0.32 -26.72
C ARG A 46 -7.26 1.81 -27.06
N PRO A 47 -8.33 2.58 -27.31
CA PRO A 47 -8.23 4.04 -27.40
C PRO A 47 -7.68 4.59 -26.08
N GLN A 48 -6.61 5.37 -26.16
CA GLN A 48 -6.00 5.96 -24.97
C GLN A 48 -6.95 7.02 -24.40
N ALA A 49 -7.23 6.94 -23.10
CA ALA A 49 -8.08 7.91 -22.44
C ALA A 49 -7.49 9.32 -22.53
N GLU A 50 -8.35 10.33 -22.72
CA GLU A 50 -7.94 11.74 -22.83
C GLU A 50 -7.14 12.24 -21.62
N SER A 51 -7.44 11.69 -20.43
CA SER A 51 -6.63 11.87 -19.23
C SER A 51 -6.33 10.52 -18.60
N TYR A 52 -5.05 10.29 -18.30
CA TYR A 52 -4.58 9.15 -17.53
C TYR A 52 -3.85 9.70 -16.33
N ILE A 53 -4.30 9.33 -15.13
CA ILE A 53 -3.53 9.57 -13.92
C ILE A 53 -3.03 8.22 -13.41
N LYS A 54 -1.71 8.11 -13.31
CA LYS A 54 -1.04 6.88 -12.92
C LYS A 54 -1.26 6.57 -11.45
N ASP A 55 -1.06 7.58 -10.59
CA ASP A 55 -1.03 7.41 -9.15
C ASP A 55 -1.74 8.54 -8.42
N SER A 56 -2.16 8.27 -7.17
CA SER A 56 -2.75 9.28 -6.29
C SER A 56 -1.84 10.50 -6.08
N CYS A 57 -0.52 10.32 -6.12
CA CYS A 57 0.42 11.43 -6.01
C CYS A 57 0.39 12.35 -7.23
N GLU A 58 0.20 11.80 -8.42
CA GLU A 58 0.06 12.58 -9.65
C GLU A 58 -1.28 13.34 -9.67
N LEU A 59 -2.35 12.76 -9.13
CA LEU A 59 -3.63 13.47 -8.90
C LEU A 59 -3.42 14.71 -8.01
N LEU A 60 -2.67 14.55 -6.91
CA LEU A 60 -2.39 15.66 -6.00
C LEU A 60 -1.56 16.77 -6.66
N LEU A 61 -0.59 16.40 -7.50
CA LEU A 61 0.29 17.35 -8.17
C LEU A 61 -0.43 18.15 -9.27
N THR A 62 -1.33 17.50 -10.01
CA THR A 62 -2.12 18.11 -11.08
C THR A 62 -3.23 19.03 -10.56
N ASN A 63 -3.82 18.72 -9.40
CA ASN A 63 -4.96 19.46 -8.83
C ASN A 63 -4.64 20.25 -7.54
N LYS A 64 -3.38 20.67 -7.34
CA LYS A 64 -2.89 21.32 -6.09
C LYS A 64 -3.76 22.46 -5.54
N LYS A 65 -4.48 23.19 -6.39
CA LYS A 65 -5.30 24.34 -6.00
C LYS A 65 -6.79 24.04 -5.86
N LYS A 66 -7.28 22.91 -6.38
CA LYS A 66 -8.71 22.59 -6.46
C LYS A 66 -9.13 21.47 -5.49
N LEU A 67 -8.22 20.54 -5.19
CA LEU A 67 -8.53 19.37 -4.37
C LEU A 67 -7.97 19.54 -2.96
N THR A 68 -8.84 19.50 -1.95
CA THR A 68 -8.41 19.42 -0.55
C THR A 68 -8.32 17.97 -0.12
N THR A 69 -7.11 17.52 0.25
CA THR A 69 -6.89 16.14 0.69
C THR A 69 -6.51 16.05 2.16
N SER A 70 -6.99 14.98 2.79
CA SER A 70 -6.81 14.69 4.21
C SER A 70 -6.47 13.21 4.41
N LEU A 71 -5.89 12.90 5.56
CA LEU A 71 -5.49 11.55 5.90
C LEU A 71 -6.69 10.75 6.39
N TYR A 72 -7.09 9.75 5.61
CA TYR A 72 -8.18 8.84 5.97
C TYR A 72 -7.68 7.71 6.87
N HIS A 73 -8.40 7.49 7.98
CA HIS A 73 -8.24 6.33 8.87
C HIS A 73 -9.38 5.35 8.64
N LYS A 74 -9.06 4.07 8.48
CA LYS A 74 -10.07 3.02 8.39
C LYS A 74 -10.85 2.94 9.71
N PRO A 75 -12.13 2.50 9.71
CA PRO A 75 -12.89 2.33 10.95
C PRO A 75 -12.25 1.33 11.92
N THR A 76 -11.40 0.42 11.42
CA THR A 76 -10.63 -0.54 12.23
C THR A 76 -9.31 0.01 12.75
N HIS A 77 -8.98 1.29 12.50
CA HIS A 77 -7.73 1.89 12.96
C HIS A 77 -7.81 2.14 14.46
N THR A 78 -7.12 1.31 15.24
CA THR A 78 -7.06 1.41 16.71
C THR A 78 -6.03 2.41 17.21
N GLY A 79 -5.20 2.96 16.31
CA GLY A 79 -4.04 3.75 16.67
C GLY A 79 -2.96 2.97 17.41
N LEU A 80 -3.01 1.63 17.44
CA LEU A 80 -1.96 0.82 18.05
C LEU A 80 -0.84 0.56 17.03
N TYR A 81 0.38 1.02 17.35
CA TYR A 81 1.59 0.71 16.59
C TYR A 81 2.53 -0.16 17.43
N MET A 82 3.81 -0.24 17.05
CA MET A 82 4.83 -0.91 17.85
C MET A 82 5.00 -0.20 19.20
N LEU A 83 4.89 -0.96 20.29
CA LEU A 83 5.22 -0.49 21.63
C LEU A 83 6.66 0.03 21.68
N TRP A 84 6.87 1.20 22.28
CA TRP A 84 8.20 1.78 22.40
C TRP A 84 9.16 0.87 23.19
N ASN A 85 8.64 0.12 24.17
CA ASN A 85 9.41 -0.78 25.02
C ASN A 85 9.61 -2.19 24.43
N SER A 86 9.11 -2.46 23.22
CA SER A 86 9.35 -3.74 22.55
C SER A 86 10.86 -3.98 22.31
N SER A 87 11.28 -5.24 22.23
CA SER A 87 12.67 -5.62 21.91
C SER A 87 13.11 -5.28 20.48
N GLN A 88 12.24 -4.63 19.69
CA GLN A 88 12.56 -4.22 18.31
C GLN A 88 13.63 -3.14 18.28
N ASN A 89 14.55 -3.24 17.31
CA ASN A 89 15.62 -2.27 17.10
C ASN A 89 15.08 -0.83 16.96
N ARG A 90 15.71 0.12 17.67
CA ARG A 90 15.35 1.54 17.70
C ARG A 90 15.24 2.17 16.31
N ARG A 91 16.05 1.74 15.32
CA ARG A 91 15.96 2.24 13.94
C ARG A 91 14.59 1.99 13.31
N TYR A 92 13.97 0.84 13.57
CA TYR A 92 12.63 0.52 13.06
C TYR A 92 11.56 1.42 13.69
N LYS A 93 11.65 1.67 15.00
CA LYS A 93 10.71 2.53 15.73
C LYS A 93 10.78 3.98 15.22
N LEU A 94 11.99 4.51 15.08
CA LEU A 94 12.21 5.84 14.51
C LEU A 94 11.80 5.91 13.03
N GLY A 95 12.07 4.85 12.27
CA GLY A 95 11.63 4.71 10.87
C GLY A 95 10.12 4.79 10.76
N LEU A 96 9.38 4.07 11.61
CA LEU A 96 7.93 4.12 11.66
C LEU A 96 7.43 5.56 11.89
N ILE A 97 7.93 6.26 12.90
CA ILE A 97 7.55 7.65 13.18
C ILE A 97 7.85 8.56 11.98
N LYS A 98 9.05 8.46 11.41
CA LYS A 98 9.46 9.24 10.23
C LYS A 98 8.54 8.99 9.04
N THR A 99 8.20 7.73 8.75
CA THR A 99 7.31 7.39 7.64
C THR A 99 5.90 7.93 7.85
N LEU A 100 5.37 7.90 9.07
CA LEU A 100 4.06 8.46 9.39
C LEU A 100 4.04 9.99 9.20
N ILE A 101 5.06 10.69 9.71
CA ILE A 101 5.19 12.14 9.54
C ILE A 101 5.31 12.52 8.06
N ALA A 102 6.24 11.88 7.33
CA ALA A 102 6.42 12.12 5.91
C ALA A 102 5.14 11.88 5.11
N ARG A 103 4.38 10.84 5.48
CA ARG A 103 3.07 10.55 4.88
C ARG A 103 2.04 11.64 5.14
N ILE A 104 1.97 12.19 6.37
CA ILE A 104 1.05 13.29 6.71
C ILE A 104 1.33 14.50 5.81
N TYR A 105 2.59 14.92 5.70
CA TYR A 105 2.98 16.07 4.86
C TYR A 105 2.77 15.81 3.36
N ARG A 106 2.88 14.56 2.91
CA ARG A 106 2.68 14.21 1.51
C ARG A 106 1.19 14.19 1.10
N ILE A 107 0.30 13.83 2.01
CA ILE A 107 -1.13 13.63 1.72
C ILE A 107 -1.96 14.88 2.07
N CYS A 108 -1.71 15.53 3.19
CA CYS A 108 -2.54 16.64 3.64
C CYS A 108 -2.17 17.94 2.90
N SER A 109 -3.17 18.63 2.34
CA SER A 109 -2.92 19.92 1.65
C SER A 109 -2.94 21.13 2.60
N ARG A 110 -3.79 21.08 3.65
CA ARG A 110 -3.97 22.19 4.61
C ARG A 110 -3.10 22.00 5.85
N THR A 111 -2.53 23.10 6.35
CA THR A 111 -1.72 23.14 7.57
C THR A 111 -2.51 22.74 8.81
N GLU A 112 -3.78 23.12 8.92
CA GLU A 112 -4.68 22.74 10.02
C GLU A 112 -4.86 21.22 10.14
N MET A 113 -5.07 20.55 9.00
CA MET A 113 -5.20 19.09 8.99
C MET A 113 -3.89 18.41 9.37
N ILE A 114 -2.74 19.00 8.99
CA ILE A 114 -1.42 18.50 9.37
C ILE A 114 -1.23 18.59 10.89
N THR A 115 -1.52 19.75 11.50
CA THR A 115 -1.35 19.94 12.94
C THR A 115 -2.26 19.01 13.74
N GLN A 116 -3.52 18.82 13.31
CA GLN A 116 -4.43 17.85 13.91
C GLN A 116 -3.87 16.41 13.87
N GLN A 117 -3.35 15.97 12.71
CA GLN A 117 -2.79 14.62 12.57
C GLN A 117 -1.49 14.44 13.36
N LEU A 118 -0.64 15.47 13.44
CA LEU A 118 0.57 15.45 14.27
C LEU A 118 0.22 15.36 15.77
N ASN A 119 -0.83 16.05 16.21
CA ASN A 119 -1.31 15.96 17.58
C ASN A 119 -1.84 14.55 17.91
N LEU A 120 -2.61 13.94 16.99
CA LEU A 120 -3.05 12.54 17.14
C LEU A 120 -1.87 11.57 17.24
N LEU A 121 -0.84 11.76 16.40
CA LEU A 121 0.37 10.95 16.43
C LEU A 121 1.13 11.12 17.76
N ARG A 122 1.23 12.34 18.28
CA ARG A 122 1.83 12.62 19.60
C ARG A 122 1.10 11.89 20.72
N VAL A 123 -0.23 11.96 20.75
CA VAL A 123 -1.06 11.23 21.73
C VAL A 123 -0.82 9.73 21.62
N THR A 124 -0.77 9.22 20.39
CA THR A 124 -0.56 7.80 20.12
C THR A 124 0.79 7.31 20.64
N CYS A 125 1.87 8.06 20.39
CA CYS A 125 3.21 7.72 20.89
C CYS A 125 3.33 7.84 22.42
N SER A 126 2.46 8.61 23.07
CA SER A 126 2.42 8.78 24.52
C SER A 126 1.67 7.66 25.25
N LYS A 127 0.85 6.87 24.55
CA LYS A 127 0.15 5.72 25.14
C LYS A 127 1.19 4.68 25.56
N LYS A 128 1.30 4.46 26.88
CA LYS A 128 2.15 3.42 27.49
C LYS A 128 1.60 2.03 27.22
#